data_AF-A0A4R4XRS4-F1
#
_entry.id   AF-A0A4R4XRS4-F1
#
_cell.length_a   1.000
_cell.length_b   1.000
_cell.length_c   1.000
_cell.angle_alpha   90.00
_cell.angle_beta   90.00
_cell.angle_gamma   90.00
#
_symmetry.space_group_name_H-M   'P 1'
#
loop_
_entity.id
_entity.type
_entity.pdbx_description
1 polymer ?
#
loop_
_entity_poly.entity_id
_entity_poly.type
_entity_poly.pdbx_seq_one_letter_code
_entity_poly.pdbx_strand_id
1 'polypeptide(L)'
;MRDFVGSVTYNNFMDTFDPLVTADSKRELKQAEFDRQVDLLRPLMNWDPARRSWQVRLSGAHPEHVSSVLTTLFEAPRLYGTTVTVRPAPAVPTTPAEPVEVAKAAG
;
A
#
# COMPACT_ATOMS: atom_id res chain seq x y z
N MET A 1 -27.60 -7.76 -35.78
CA MET A 1 -27.24 -6.59 -34.96
C MET A 1 -27.54 -6.98 -33.52
N ARG A 2 -26.53 -7.38 -32.74
CA ARG A 2 -26.69 -7.76 -31.33
C ARG A 2 -25.98 -6.71 -30.50
N ASP A 3 -26.76 -5.88 -29.83
CA ASP A 3 -26.29 -4.89 -28.88
C ASP A 3 -25.61 -5.63 -27.71
N PHE A 4 -24.28 -5.49 -27.64
CA PHE A 4 -23.48 -5.89 -26.49
C PHE A 4 -23.78 -4.88 -25.38
N VAL A 5 -24.78 -5.18 -24.55
CA VAL A 5 -24.97 -4.49 -23.27
C VAL A 5 -23.82 -4.95 -22.37
N GLY A 6 -22.71 -4.21 -22.41
CA GLY A 6 -21.66 -4.35 -21.43
C GLY A 6 -22.26 -4.04 -20.07
N SER A 7 -22.41 -5.06 -19.22
CA SER A 7 -22.57 -4.84 -17.80
C SER A 7 -21.26 -4.20 -17.33
N VAL A 8 -21.24 -2.86 -17.25
CA VAL A 8 -20.22 -2.14 -16.51
C VAL A 8 -20.36 -2.63 -15.08
N THR A 9 -19.50 -3.59 -14.75
CA THR A 9 -19.46 -4.19 -13.43
C THR A 9 -18.86 -3.12 -12.52
N TYR A 10 -19.73 -2.34 -11.88
CA TYR A 10 -19.39 -1.28 -10.93
C TYR A 10 -18.79 -1.82 -9.62
N ASN A 11 -18.02 -2.92 -9.67
CA ASN A 11 -17.39 -3.52 -8.49
C ASN A 11 -15.86 -3.46 -8.48
N ASN A 12 -15.21 -2.95 -9.54
CA ASN A 12 -13.74 -2.90 -9.60
C ASN A 12 -13.08 -1.81 -8.73
N PHE A 13 -13.84 -0.97 -8.02
CA PHE A 13 -13.25 0.14 -7.24
C PHE A 13 -12.87 -0.24 -5.80
N MET A 14 -13.38 -1.35 -5.27
CA MET A 14 -13.06 -1.81 -3.91
C MET A 14 -11.95 -2.88 -3.89
N ASP A 15 -11.61 -3.46 -5.04
CA ASP A 15 -10.55 -4.48 -5.20
C ASP A 15 -9.12 -3.89 -5.30
N THR A 16 -8.95 -2.57 -5.31
CA THR A 16 -7.64 -1.92 -5.58
C THR A 16 -7.28 -0.84 -4.57
N PHE A 17 -7.85 -0.85 -3.36
CA PHE A 17 -7.41 0.07 -2.30
C PHE A 17 -6.29 -0.57 -1.47
N ASP A 18 -5.10 -0.63 -2.08
CA ASP A 18 -3.88 -1.14 -1.44
C ASP A 18 -2.84 -0.02 -1.18
N PRO A 19 -3.13 1.04 -0.40
CA PRO A 19 -2.15 2.09 -0.23
C PRO A 19 -0.91 1.59 0.51
N LEU A 20 0.26 1.93 -0.03
CA LEU A 20 1.53 1.77 0.64
C LEU A 20 1.73 2.98 1.55
N VAL A 21 1.80 2.73 2.85
CA VAL A 21 2.13 3.76 3.83
C VAL A 21 3.57 3.59 4.26
N THR A 22 4.28 4.71 4.30
CA THR A 22 5.67 4.80 4.76
C THR A 22 5.78 5.82 5.88
N ALA A 23 6.62 5.55 6.88
CA ALA A 23 6.88 6.47 7.97
C ALA A 23 8.40 6.56 8.23
N ASP A 24 8.95 7.76 8.08
CA ASP A 24 10.36 8.05 8.30
C ASP A 24 10.57 8.58 9.72
N SER A 25 11.32 7.83 10.53
CA SER A 25 11.68 8.25 11.88
C SER A 25 12.61 9.47 11.85
N LYS A 26 12.40 10.41 12.78
CA LYS A 26 13.22 11.61 12.86
C LYS A 26 14.66 11.24 13.27
N ARG A 27 15.66 11.68 12.49
CA ARG A 27 17.08 11.34 12.72
C ARG A 27 17.67 11.92 14.01
N GLU A 28 17.00 12.91 14.59
CA GLU A 28 17.44 13.62 15.80
C GLU A 28 16.79 13.09 17.08
N LEU A 29 16.00 12.01 17.01
CA LEU A 29 15.40 11.38 18.18
C LEU A 29 16.48 10.85 19.13
N LYS A 30 16.26 11.00 20.43
CA LYS A 30 17.12 10.34 21.42
C LYS A 30 16.91 8.84 21.34
N GLN A 31 17.93 8.05 21.64
CA GLN A 31 17.86 6.58 21.54
C GLN A 31 16.65 5.99 22.27
N ALA A 32 16.36 6.45 23.49
CA ALA A 32 15.21 5.97 24.26
C ALA A 32 13.83 6.32 23.64
N GLU A 33 13.74 7.42 22.89
CA GLU A 33 12.50 7.82 22.19
C GLU A 33 12.35 7.03 20.89
N PHE A 34 13.47 6.78 20.20
CA PHE A 34 13.51 5.91 19.04
C PHE A 34 13.13 4.46 19.39
N ASP A 35 13.63 3.92 20.49
CA ASP A 35 13.27 2.56 20.94
C ASP A 35 11.77 2.44 21.24
N ARG A 36 11.17 3.47 21.86
CA ARG A 36 9.71 3.52 22.08
C ARG A 36 8.92 3.64 20.77
N GLN A 37 9.43 4.42 19.82
CA GLN A 37 8.83 4.49 18.48
C GLN A 37 8.91 3.13 17.77
N VAL A 38 10.02 2.42 17.89
CA VAL A 38 10.21 1.06 17.34
C VAL A 38 9.19 0.10 17.96
N ASP A 39 9.01 0.11 19.27
CA ASP A 39 8.06 -0.77 19.96
C ASP A 39 6.62 -0.49 19.54
N LEU A 40 6.29 0.77 19.24
CA LEU A 40 4.96 1.19 18.77
C LEU A 40 4.71 0.84 17.30
N LEU A 41 5.71 0.98 16.43
CA LEU A 41 5.56 0.76 14.98
C LEU A 41 5.78 -0.69 14.54
N ARG A 42 6.69 -1.44 15.20
CA ARG A 42 7.00 -2.85 14.89
C ARG A 42 5.78 -3.79 14.80
N PRO A 43 4.75 -3.72 15.66
CA PRO A 43 3.61 -4.64 15.55
C PRO A 43 2.69 -4.35 14.35
N LEU A 44 2.79 -3.16 13.76
CA LEU A 44 1.85 -2.68 12.73
C LEU A 44 2.52 -2.44 11.38
N MET A 45 3.84 -2.21 11.36
CA MET A 45 4.60 -1.86 10.17
C MET A 45 5.88 -2.69 10.10
N ASN A 46 6.29 -3.00 8.88
CA ASN A 46 7.57 -3.65 8.61
C ASN A 46 8.67 -2.60 8.50
N TRP A 47 9.83 -2.86 9.10
CA TRP A 47 11.00 -2.01 8.93
C TRP A 47 11.69 -2.27 7.59
N ASP A 48 11.91 -1.24 6.78
CA ASP A 48 12.75 -1.25 5.59
C ASP A 48 14.16 -0.73 5.96
N PRO A 49 15.16 -1.62 6.10
CA PRO A 49 16.52 -1.21 6.44
C PRO A 49 17.23 -0.45 5.32
N ALA A 50 16.82 -0.62 4.05
CA ALA A 50 17.43 0.07 2.92
C ALA A 50 17.04 1.54 2.89
N ARG A 51 15.80 1.85 3.27
CA ARG A 51 15.27 3.23 3.33
C ARG A 51 15.34 3.83 4.74
N ARG A 52 15.65 3.02 5.76
CA ARG A 52 15.53 3.36 7.19
C ARG A 52 14.15 3.93 7.52
N SER A 53 13.12 3.27 7.01
CA SER A 53 11.74 3.71 7.15
C SER A 53 10.84 2.54 7.48
N TRP A 54 9.69 2.85 8.07
CA TRP A 54 8.63 1.88 8.32
C TRP A 54 7.71 1.82 7.11
N GLN A 55 7.24 0.64 6.76
CA GLN A 55 6.35 0.42 5.63
C GLN A 55 5.24 -0.57 5.96
N VAL A 56 4.02 -0.28 5.49
CA VAL A 56 2.89 -1.22 5.55
C VAL A 56 2.03 -1.03 4.32
N ARG A 57 1.59 -2.14 3.73
CA ARG A 57 0.56 -2.12 2.71
C ARG A 57 -0.77 -2.36 3.40
N LEU A 58 -1.62 -1.36 3.38
CA LEU A 58 -3.00 -1.49 3.83
C LEU A 58 -3.79 -2.20 2.74
N SER A 59 -4.66 -3.13 3.11
CA SER A 59 -5.57 -3.78 2.17
C SER A 59 -7.00 -3.52 2.61
N GLY A 60 -7.85 -3.07 1.67
CA GLY A 60 -9.27 -2.84 1.92
C GLY A 60 -10.04 -4.05 2.45
N ALA A 61 -9.50 -5.27 2.27
CA ALA A 61 -10.10 -6.51 2.79
C ALA A 61 -9.98 -6.69 4.32
N HIS A 62 -9.16 -5.90 5.02
CA HIS A 62 -8.94 -5.99 6.47
C HIS A 62 -9.07 -4.61 7.15
N PRO A 63 -10.30 -4.10 7.32
CA PRO A 63 -10.55 -2.74 7.80
C PRO A 63 -10.05 -2.47 9.23
N GLU A 64 -10.04 -3.48 10.10
CA GLU A 64 -9.50 -3.39 11.46
C GLU A 64 -8.00 -3.08 11.47
N HIS A 65 -7.25 -3.68 10.53
CA HIS A 65 -5.83 -3.43 10.38
C HIS A 65 -5.56 -2.01 9.88
N VAL A 66 -6.43 -1.52 8.98
CA VAL A 66 -6.38 -0.13 8.46
C VAL A 66 -6.57 0.89 9.59
N SER A 67 -7.56 0.70 10.46
CA SER A 67 -7.80 1.62 11.57
C SER A 67 -6.64 1.68 12.55
N SER A 68 -6.08 0.53 12.97
CA SER A 68 -4.94 0.49 13.89
C SER A 68 -3.68 1.15 13.32
N VAL A 69 -3.40 0.92 12.04
CA VAL A 69 -2.29 1.57 11.34
C VAL A 69 -2.52 3.07 11.24
N LEU A 70 -3.71 3.53 10.86
CA LEU A 70 -4.00 4.96 10.75
C LEU A 70 -3.86 5.69 12.10
N THR A 71 -4.42 5.14 13.18
CA THR A 71 -4.27 5.73 14.53
C THR A 71 -2.80 5.90 14.90
N THR A 72 -2.01 4.85 14.70
CA THR A 72 -0.56 4.84 14.95
C THR A 72 0.19 5.88 14.12
N LEU A 73 -0.20 6.06 12.86
CA LEU A 73 0.36 7.08 11.97
C LEU A 73 -0.06 8.50 12.32
N PHE A 74 -1.14 8.70 13.07
CA PHE A 74 -1.47 10.01 13.64
C PHE A 74 -0.70 10.27 14.94
N GLU A 75 -0.41 9.24 15.71
CA GLU A 75 0.32 9.34 16.98
C GLU A 75 1.84 9.51 16.77
N ALA A 76 2.45 8.76 15.86
CA ALA A 76 3.90 8.77 15.65
C ALA A 76 4.48 10.14 15.21
N PRO A 77 3.82 10.92 14.32
CA PRO A 77 4.21 12.31 14.05
C PRO A 77 4.06 13.22 15.27
N ARG A 78 2.99 13.03 16.05
CA ARG A 78 2.67 13.87 17.21
C ARG A 78 3.64 13.66 18.37
N LEU A 79 4.02 12.40 18.62
CA LEU A 79 4.87 12.01 19.74
C LEU A 79 6.37 12.14 19.40
N TYR A 80 6.75 11.81 18.16
CA TYR A 80 8.15 11.64 17.79
C TYR A 80 8.60 12.50 16.59
N GLY A 81 7.71 13.29 15.99
CA GLY A 81 8.03 14.07 14.79
C GLY A 81 8.31 13.22 13.55
N THR A 82 7.74 12.02 13.50
CA THR A 82 7.83 11.07 12.38
C THR A 82 7.15 11.65 11.14
N THR A 83 7.81 11.57 9.98
CA THR A 83 7.20 12.00 8.70
C THR A 83 6.45 10.84 8.09
N VAL A 84 5.13 10.96 7.93
CA VAL A 84 4.28 9.92 7.33
C VAL A 84 3.95 10.29 5.88
N THR A 85 4.17 9.35 4.97
CA THR A 85 3.82 9.48 3.56
C THR A 85 2.91 8.32 3.16
N VAL A 86 1.72 8.64 2.68
CA VAL A 86 0.76 7.67 2.12
C VAL A 86 0.80 7.78 0.61
N ARG A 87 0.98 6.66 -0.09
CA ARG A 87 0.92 6.60 -1.55
C ARG A 87 0.02 5.44 -1.99
N PRO A 88 -0.74 5.57 -3.09
CA PRO A 88 -1.36 4.41 -3.71
C PRO A 88 -0.27 3.40 -4.06
N ALA A 89 -0.47 2.10 -3.80
CA ALA A 89 0.42 1.12 -4.39
C ALA A 89 0.36 1.25 -5.91
N PRO A 90 1.49 1.08 -6.63
CA PRO A 90 1.43 0.97 -8.08
C PRO A 90 0.51 -0.21 -8.41
N ALA A 91 -0.57 0.07 -9.13
CA ALA A 91 -1.37 -0.99 -9.75
C ALA A 91 -0.39 -1.84 -10.56
N VAL A 92 -0.25 -3.12 -10.22
CA VAL A 92 0.48 -4.05 -11.08
C VAL A 92 -0.22 -3.96 -12.44
N PRO A 93 0.45 -3.51 -13.52
CA PRO A 93 -0.18 -3.54 -14.82
C PRO A 93 -0.43 -5.01 -15.15
N THR A 94 -1.68 -5.44 -15.06
CA THR A 94 -2.13 -6.64 -15.74
C THR A 94 -2.05 -6.30 -17.22
N THR A 95 -0.87 -6.51 -17.82
CA THR A 95 -0.77 -6.62 -19.27
C THR A 95 -1.80 -7.67 -19.68
N PRO A 96 -2.85 -7.31 -20.42
CA PRO A 96 -3.71 -8.31 -21.02
C PRO A 96 -2.77 -9.14 -21.90
N ALA A 97 -2.66 -10.44 -21.63
CA ALA A 97 -1.97 -11.34 -22.54
C ALA A 97 -2.68 -11.21 -23.88
N GLU A 98 -2.07 -10.48 -24.82
CA GLU A 98 -2.48 -10.43 -26.21
C GLU A 98 -2.60 -11.90 -26.68
N PRO A 99 -3.76 -12.35 -27.17
CA PRO A 99 -3.83 -13.66 -27.79
C PRO A 99 -2.91 -13.60 -29.01
N VAL A 100 -1.81 -14.36 -28.96
CA VAL A 100 -0.91 -14.53 -30.11
C VAL A 100 -1.74 -15.17 -31.22
N GLU A 101 -2.25 -14.34 -32.14
CA GLU A 101 -2.89 -14.80 -33.36
C GLU A 101 -1.82 -15.50 -34.19
N VAL A 102 -1.82 -16.82 -34.12
CA VAL A 102 -0.95 -17.69 -34.92
C VAL A 102 -1.32 -17.47 -36.38
N ALA A 103 -0.50 -16.67 -37.08
CA ALA A 103 -0.58 -16.49 -38.51
C ALA A 103 -0.50 -17.85 -39.20
N LYS A 104 -1.64 -18.35 -39.68
CA LYS A 104 -1.73 -19.54 -40.50
C LYS A 104 -1.16 -19.21 -41.88
N ALA A 105 0.08 -19.63 -42.11
CA ALA A 105 0.63 -19.76 -43.44
C ALA A 105 -0.12 -20.85 -44.22
N ALA A 106 -0.76 -20.46 -45.31
CA ALA A 106 -1.11 -21.28 -46.48
C ALA A 106 -1.38 -20.25 -47.60
N GLY A 107 -0.64 -20.23 -48.71
CA GLY A 107 -0.35 -21.37 -49.58
C GLY A 107 -1.10 -21.11 -50.86
#